data_AF-A0A969CAE8-F1
#
_entry.id   AF-A0A969CAE8-F1
#
_cell.length_a   1.000
_cell.length_b   1.000
_cell.length_c   1.000
_cell.angle_alpha   90.00
_cell.angle_beta   90.00
_cell.angle_gamma   90.00
#
_symmetry.space_group_name_H-M   'P 1'
#
loop_
_entity.id
_entity.type
_entity.pdbx_description
1 polymer ?
#
loop_
_entity_poly.entity_id
_entity_poly.type
_entity_poly.pdbx_seq_one_letter_code
_entity_poly.pdbx_strand_id
1 'polypeptide(L)'
;MFDILDDCIEMLENRRKPEVFISRQKCNLCGWYSSCHAEAESIKHLSLLPGVTASRYARLKALELTDLASLANANSDLLASYPEFVEGVAQDVVRQARSTLLNQPLLREEAERRNKEEGRREIEGRREEEKSATTDFVTDSSQQELGIKEAEASSEKAEVDRFTNLTEIALINSRSTAKIEPVNSTENRSTAPAKPAPILRSKPIPYSQSVFLPIAPIELYFDIEAEPDLNLDYLHGVLVVDRYKNTEKFYAFLAESAAEEGAAWQKFLELMWAYPIAPIFHFCDYEVKTFKRLAKLYETPTYLWKPVLKRFVDIHKYVTQKAVMPVESYALKPIARWLGFEWRDANANGAQCVCWYDEWLKTGDRSILEAIVRYNEDDCRATYVVKDWLTNFLLARK
;
A
#
# COMPACT_ATOMS: atom_id res chain seq x y z
N MET A 1 32.70 8.14 -17.66
CA MET A 1 32.86 6.74 -17.20
C MET A 1 34.11 6.54 -16.38
N PHE A 2 35.30 6.97 -16.85
CA PHE A 2 36.52 6.97 -16.02
C PHE A 2 36.35 7.81 -14.75
N ASP A 3 35.70 8.97 -14.88
CA ASP A 3 35.39 9.94 -13.80
C ASP A 3 34.79 9.27 -12.55
N ILE A 4 33.89 8.28 -12.71
CA ILE A 4 33.25 7.57 -11.59
C ILE A 4 34.25 6.66 -10.87
N LEU A 5 35.21 6.08 -11.60
CA LEU A 5 36.29 5.28 -11.02
C LEU A 5 37.31 6.18 -10.32
N ASP A 6 37.62 7.35 -10.90
CA ASP A 6 38.53 8.33 -10.32
C ASP A 6 37.94 8.92 -9.01
N ASP A 7 36.65 9.26 -8.97
CA ASP A 7 35.90 9.63 -7.76
C ASP A 7 35.99 8.53 -6.68
N CYS A 8 35.82 7.26 -7.07
CA CYS A 8 35.93 6.12 -6.15
C CYS A 8 37.36 5.93 -5.61
N ILE A 9 38.38 6.17 -6.45
CA ILE A 9 39.78 6.10 -6.04
C ILE A 9 40.09 7.23 -5.05
N GLU A 10 39.73 8.49 -5.35
CA GLU A 10 39.97 9.61 -4.41
C GLU A 10 39.29 9.35 -3.06
N MET A 11 38.04 8.87 -3.07
CA MET A 11 37.32 8.49 -1.84
C MET A 11 38.05 7.43 -1.02
N LEU A 12 38.55 6.37 -1.67
CA LEU A 12 39.25 5.26 -1.00
C LEU A 12 40.62 5.69 -0.45
N GLU A 13 41.42 6.41 -1.26
CA GLU A 13 42.75 6.90 -0.87
C GLU A 13 42.68 7.90 0.28
N ASN A 14 41.78 8.89 0.18
CA ASN A 14 41.60 9.92 1.21
C ASN A 14 40.73 9.44 2.38
N ARG A 15 40.20 8.21 2.32
CA ARG A 15 39.21 7.65 3.27
C ARG A 15 37.99 8.56 3.49
N ARG A 16 37.60 9.33 2.47
CA ARG A 16 36.43 10.22 2.53
C ARG A 16 35.17 9.40 2.34
N LYS A 17 34.33 9.39 3.38
CA LYS A 17 32.98 8.86 3.31
C LYS A 17 32.15 9.71 2.33
N PRO A 18 31.34 9.12 1.42
CA PRO A 18 30.47 9.88 0.55
C PRO A 18 29.34 10.54 1.35
N GLU A 19 28.76 11.61 0.79
CA GLU A 19 27.52 12.20 1.31
C GLU A 19 26.37 11.18 1.21
N VAL A 20 25.57 11.06 2.28
CA VAL A 20 24.47 10.09 2.32
C VAL A 20 23.32 10.54 1.44
N PHE A 21 22.86 9.70 0.50
CA PHE A 21 21.67 9.97 -0.29
C PHE A 21 20.77 8.74 -0.40
N ILE A 22 19.54 8.83 0.12
CA ILE A 22 18.57 7.74 0.06
C ILE A 22 17.82 7.78 -1.27
N SER A 23 18.26 6.94 -2.21
CA SER A 23 17.55 6.75 -3.48
C SER A 23 16.18 6.09 -3.25
N ARG A 24 15.17 6.59 -3.97
CA ARG A 24 13.82 5.99 -4.01
C ARG A 24 13.76 4.73 -4.88
N GLN A 25 14.69 4.57 -5.82
CA GLN A 25 14.96 3.28 -6.43
C GLN A 25 15.87 2.50 -5.48
N LYS A 26 15.26 1.62 -4.68
CA LYS A 26 15.99 0.72 -3.79
C LYS A 26 16.84 -0.24 -4.61
N CYS A 27 18.15 -0.23 -4.37
CA CYS A 27 18.96 -1.38 -4.73
C CYS A 27 18.68 -2.48 -3.71
N ASN A 28 17.88 -3.48 -4.08
CA ASN A 28 17.45 -4.57 -3.20
C ASN A 28 18.62 -5.44 -2.68
N LEU A 29 19.82 -5.27 -3.23
CA LEU A 29 21.06 -5.94 -2.83
C LEU A 29 21.97 -5.07 -1.93
N CYS A 30 21.55 -3.87 -1.55
CA CYS A 30 22.36 -2.93 -0.78
C CYS A 30 22.37 -3.27 0.73
N GLY A 31 23.33 -4.11 1.15
CA GLY A 31 23.56 -4.44 2.56
C GLY A 31 23.88 -3.25 3.49
N TRP A 32 24.16 -2.07 2.92
CA TRP A 32 24.41 -0.83 3.66
C TRP A 32 23.15 0.02 3.90
N TYR A 33 22.00 -0.32 3.31
CA TYR A 33 20.79 0.52 3.32
C TYR A 33 20.40 1.00 4.73
N SER A 34 20.34 0.09 5.71
CA SER A 34 19.96 0.44 7.09
C SER A 34 20.95 1.39 7.76
N SER A 35 22.25 1.29 7.44
CA SER A 35 23.28 2.19 7.99
C SER A 35 23.17 3.59 7.38
N CYS A 36 22.96 3.66 6.06
CA CYS A 36 22.75 4.92 5.35
C CYS A 36 21.42 5.59 5.75
N HIS A 37 20.34 4.82 5.91
CA HIS A 37 19.03 5.36 6.29
C HIS A 37 19.06 5.91 7.72
N ALA A 38 19.61 5.17 8.69
CA ALA A 38 19.78 5.67 10.07
C ALA A 38 20.67 6.93 10.16
N GLU A 39 21.71 7.03 9.32
CA GLU A 39 22.50 8.27 9.22
C GLU A 39 21.67 9.43 8.64
N ALA A 40 20.94 9.19 7.54
CA ALA A 40 20.06 10.17 6.92
C ALA A 40 18.96 10.65 7.88
N GLU A 41 18.37 9.75 8.68
CA GLU A 41 17.43 10.10 9.76
C GLU A 41 18.11 11.00 10.81
N SER A 42 19.30 10.62 11.27
CA SER A 42 20.02 11.34 12.33
C SER A 42 20.35 12.79 11.97
N ILE A 43 20.68 13.06 10.69
CA ILE A 43 20.94 14.41 10.16
C ILE A 43 19.71 15.07 9.52
N LYS A 44 18.54 14.39 9.51
CA LYS A 44 17.29 14.81 8.87
C LYS A 44 17.44 15.16 7.38
N HIS A 45 18.17 14.31 6.66
CA HIS A 45 18.60 14.55 5.30
C HIS A 45 17.44 14.70 4.30
N LEU A 46 17.53 15.70 3.41
CA LEU A 46 16.44 16.04 2.49
C LEU A 46 16.06 14.91 1.50
N SER A 47 16.93 13.93 1.27
CA SER A 47 16.60 12.75 0.44
C SER A 47 15.41 11.93 0.97
N LEU A 48 15.10 12.02 2.26
CA LEU A 48 13.97 11.33 2.87
C LEU A 48 12.61 11.91 2.43
N LEU A 49 12.56 13.17 1.96
CA LEU A 49 11.32 13.87 1.61
C LEU A 49 10.67 13.41 0.28
N PRO A 50 9.33 13.34 0.28
CA PRO A 50 8.46 13.44 -0.89
C PRO A 50 9.04 14.12 -2.13
N GLY A 51 9.46 13.36 -3.16
CA GLY A 51 9.81 13.94 -4.46
C GLY A 51 11.19 14.62 -4.58
N VAL A 52 12.00 14.66 -3.51
CA VAL A 52 13.41 15.07 -3.61
C VAL A 52 14.19 13.96 -4.33
N THR A 53 14.63 14.24 -5.55
CA THR A 53 15.54 13.39 -6.35
C THR A 53 16.99 13.85 -6.16
N ALA A 54 17.98 13.04 -6.58
CA ALA A 54 19.39 13.44 -6.52
C ALA A 54 19.66 14.76 -7.30
N SER A 55 19.04 14.94 -8.47
CA SER A 55 19.12 16.18 -9.25
C SER A 55 18.53 17.38 -8.52
N ARG A 56 17.36 17.23 -7.89
CA ARG A 56 16.74 18.29 -7.08
C ARG A 56 17.56 18.59 -5.83
N TYR A 57 18.12 17.58 -5.17
CA TYR A 57 18.98 17.78 -4.01
C TYR A 57 20.25 18.56 -4.38
N ALA A 58 20.91 18.23 -5.49
CA ALA A 58 22.05 19.01 -6.00
C ALA A 58 21.66 20.47 -6.28
N ARG A 59 20.49 20.71 -6.90
CA ARG A 59 19.95 22.06 -7.11
C ARG A 59 19.67 22.81 -5.80
N LEU A 60 19.06 22.15 -4.82
CA LEU A 60 18.76 22.74 -3.50
C LEU A 60 20.03 23.08 -2.73
N LYS A 61 21.02 22.18 -2.74
CA LYS A 61 22.35 22.40 -2.12
C LYS A 61 23.09 23.57 -2.76
N ALA A 62 23.00 23.74 -4.08
CA ALA A 62 23.52 24.90 -4.80
C ALA A 62 22.75 26.22 -4.55
N LEU A 63 21.62 26.16 -3.84
CA LEU A 63 20.82 27.30 -3.38
C LEU A 63 20.87 27.46 -1.84
N GLU A 64 21.80 26.76 -1.17
CA GLU A 64 21.96 26.71 0.30
C GLU A 64 20.76 26.12 1.07
N LEU A 65 19.73 25.63 0.37
CA LEU A 65 18.52 24.99 0.91
C LEU A 65 18.81 23.54 1.35
N THR A 66 19.62 23.40 2.40
CA THR A 66 20.23 22.12 2.82
C THR A 66 19.47 21.39 3.94
N ASP A 67 18.49 22.04 4.58
CA ASP A 67 17.71 21.48 5.70
C ASP A 67 16.18 21.64 5.54
N LEU A 68 15.41 20.95 6.40
CA LEU A 68 13.94 20.98 6.38
C LEU A 68 13.32 22.38 6.58
N ALA A 69 13.95 23.25 7.38
CA ALA A 69 13.45 24.59 7.67
C ALA A 69 13.75 25.58 6.55
N SER A 70 14.95 25.54 5.98
CA SER A 70 15.32 26.30 4.77
C SER A 70 14.39 25.94 3.61
N LEU A 71 14.20 24.65 3.31
CA LEU A 71 13.33 24.18 2.23
C LEU A 71 11.84 24.47 2.48
N ALA A 72 11.35 24.35 3.72
CA ALA A 72 9.97 24.70 4.06
C ALA A 72 9.68 26.20 3.88
N ASN A 73 10.66 27.08 4.09
CA ASN A 73 10.50 28.53 3.93
C ASN A 73 10.93 29.05 2.54
N ALA A 74 11.42 28.18 1.66
CA ALA A 74 11.85 28.55 0.32
C ALA A 74 10.71 29.12 -0.55
N ASN A 75 11.08 30.01 -1.48
CA ASN A 75 10.17 30.51 -2.51
C ASN A 75 10.00 29.46 -3.61
N SER A 76 8.78 28.91 -3.74
CA SER A 76 8.44 27.91 -4.76
C SER A 76 8.61 28.40 -6.19
N ASP A 77 8.43 29.70 -6.41
CA ASP A 77 8.33 30.27 -7.76
C ASP A 77 9.74 30.55 -8.30
N LEU A 78 10.69 30.85 -7.41
CA LEU A 78 12.12 30.82 -7.71
C LEU A 78 12.59 29.40 -8.01
N LEU A 79 12.17 28.41 -7.22
CA LEU A 79 12.51 27.00 -7.48
C LEU A 79 11.94 26.49 -8.82
N ALA A 80 10.73 26.91 -9.18
CA ALA A 80 10.10 26.58 -10.47
C ALA A 80 10.81 27.18 -11.70
N SER A 81 11.77 28.09 -11.53
CA SER A 81 12.60 28.57 -12.65
C SER A 81 13.68 27.57 -13.09
N TYR A 82 13.94 26.53 -12.29
CA TYR A 82 14.99 25.55 -12.54
C TYR A 82 14.46 24.24 -13.17
N PRO A 83 15.17 23.65 -14.15
CA PRO A 83 14.66 22.53 -14.95
C PRO A 83 14.42 21.24 -14.16
N GLU A 84 15.01 21.09 -12.96
CA GLU A 84 14.72 19.96 -12.09
C GLU A 84 13.31 20.01 -11.46
N PHE A 85 12.67 21.18 -11.47
CA PHE A 85 11.37 21.48 -10.86
C PHE A 85 10.31 21.87 -11.90
N VAL A 86 9.94 20.90 -12.74
CA VAL A 86 8.77 21.01 -13.65
C VAL A 86 7.48 21.38 -12.91
N GLU A 87 6.45 21.81 -13.65
CA GLU A 87 5.24 22.46 -13.12
C GLU A 87 4.64 21.78 -11.88
N GLY A 88 4.33 22.59 -10.86
CA GLY A 88 3.82 22.14 -9.56
C GLY A 88 4.84 21.47 -8.64
N VAL A 89 5.95 20.90 -9.14
CA VAL A 89 6.89 20.11 -8.32
C VAL A 89 7.60 20.96 -7.27
N ALA A 90 7.97 22.21 -7.59
CA ALA A 90 8.54 23.12 -6.60
C ALA A 90 7.59 23.37 -5.42
N GLN A 91 6.30 23.57 -5.70
CA GLN A 91 5.26 23.76 -4.69
C GLN A 91 5.05 22.47 -3.88
N ASP A 92 5.00 21.30 -4.54
CA ASP A 92 4.86 19.99 -3.87
C ASP A 92 6.01 19.70 -2.90
N VAL A 93 7.26 19.97 -3.30
CA VAL A 93 8.46 19.73 -2.46
C VAL A 93 8.52 20.70 -1.27
N VAL A 94 8.23 21.99 -1.48
CA VAL A 94 8.17 22.99 -0.38
C VAL A 94 7.02 22.66 0.59
N ARG A 95 5.84 22.26 0.08
CA ARG A 95 4.70 21.84 0.92
C ARG A 95 4.98 20.55 1.67
N GLN A 96 5.71 19.61 1.07
CA GLN A 96 6.17 18.39 1.76
C GLN A 96 7.14 18.73 2.89
N ALA A 97 8.10 19.63 2.67
CA ALA A 97 9.01 20.10 3.71
C ALA A 97 8.23 20.78 4.85
N ARG A 98 7.28 21.67 4.55
CA ARG A 98 6.38 22.29 5.54
C ARG A 98 5.60 21.26 6.36
N SER A 99 4.96 20.29 5.69
CA SER A 99 4.18 19.24 6.34
C SER A 99 5.06 18.43 7.31
N THR A 100 6.23 18.00 6.84
CA THR A 100 7.18 17.19 7.61
C THR A 100 7.77 17.96 8.79
N LEU A 101 8.16 19.23 8.58
CA LEU A 101 8.69 20.12 9.62
C LEU A 101 7.69 20.41 10.74
N LEU A 102 6.42 20.61 10.39
CA LEU A 102 5.32 20.82 11.35
C LEU A 102 4.81 19.51 11.98
N ASN A 103 5.26 18.36 11.47
CA ASN A 103 4.71 17.03 11.75
C ASN A 103 3.17 16.99 11.62
N GLN A 104 2.64 17.63 10.57
CA GLN A 104 1.20 17.82 10.37
C GLN A 104 0.79 17.68 8.90
N PRO A 105 -0.38 17.07 8.62
CA PRO A 105 -0.87 16.90 7.26
C PRO A 105 -1.48 18.21 6.74
N LEU A 106 -1.10 18.60 5.52
CA LEU A 106 -1.57 19.81 4.85
C LEU A 106 -2.56 19.47 3.73
N LEU A 107 -3.52 20.35 3.46
CA LEU A 107 -4.48 20.18 2.37
C LEU A 107 -3.83 20.59 1.03
N ARG A 108 -4.02 19.77 -0.02
CA ARG A 108 -3.62 20.12 -1.40
C ARG A 108 -4.70 20.97 -2.07
N GLU A 109 -4.31 22.03 -2.75
CA GLU A 109 -5.21 23.04 -3.33
C GLU A 109 -5.82 22.62 -4.67
N GLU A 110 -6.86 23.33 -5.11
CA GLU A 110 -7.67 22.93 -6.28
C GLU A 110 -7.07 23.29 -7.63
N ALA A 111 -6.00 24.09 -7.66
CA ALA A 111 -5.10 24.18 -8.80
C ALA A 111 -4.23 22.91 -8.87
N GLU A 112 -3.45 22.65 -7.81
CA GLU A 112 -2.52 21.52 -7.69
C GLU A 112 -3.16 20.15 -8.01
N ARG A 113 -4.42 19.95 -7.60
CA ARG A 113 -5.21 18.74 -7.89
C ARG A 113 -5.39 18.49 -9.39
N ARG A 114 -5.52 19.52 -10.22
CA ARG A 114 -5.78 19.41 -11.67
C ARG A 114 -4.51 19.03 -12.41
N ASN A 115 -3.45 19.83 -12.27
CA ASN A 115 -2.15 19.57 -12.89
C ASN A 115 -1.62 18.16 -12.57
N LYS A 116 -1.81 17.70 -11.32
CA LYS A 116 -1.41 16.35 -10.87
C LYS A 116 -2.28 15.23 -11.42
N GLU A 117 -3.53 15.50 -11.79
CA GLU A 117 -4.38 14.52 -12.47
C GLU A 117 -4.14 14.50 -13.99
N GLU A 118 -3.85 15.64 -14.61
CA GLU A 118 -3.48 15.74 -16.02
C GLU A 118 -2.12 15.05 -16.28
N GLY A 119 -1.07 15.41 -15.54
CA GLY A 119 0.23 14.74 -15.64
C GLY A 119 0.20 13.25 -15.30
N ARG A 120 -0.74 12.80 -14.46
CA ARG A 120 -0.96 11.36 -14.21
C ARG A 120 -1.62 10.67 -15.41
N ARG A 121 -2.61 11.30 -16.06
CA ARG A 121 -3.24 10.79 -17.28
C ARG A 121 -2.26 10.70 -18.45
N GLU A 122 -1.33 11.65 -18.58
CA GLU A 122 -0.24 11.55 -19.58
C GLU A 122 0.69 10.36 -19.33
N ILE A 123 1.08 10.11 -18.07
CA ILE A 123 1.95 8.98 -17.70
C ILE A 123 1.21 7.64 -17.85
N GLU A 124 -0.08 7.57 -17.52
CA GLU A 124 -0.90 6.37 -17.71
C GLU A 124 -1.15 6.11 -19.20
N GLY A 125 -1.44 7.13 -20.00
CA GLY A 125 -1.59 7.03 -21.46
C GLY A 125 -0.31 6.57 -22.18
N ARG A 126 0.84 7.20 -21.92
CA ARG A 126 2.12 6.77 -22.50
C ARG A 126 2.49 5.33 -22.15
N ARG A 127 2.12 4.86 -20.95
CA ARG A 127 2.31 3.45 -20.53
C ARG A 127 1.33 2.46 -21.17
N GLU A 128 0.22 2.93 -21.72
CA GLU A 128 -0.68 2.13 -22.55
C GLU A 128 -0.21 2.13 -24.02
N GLU A 129 0.31 3.26 -24.52
CA GLU A 129 0.97 3.37 -25.84
C GLU A 129 2.24 2.50 -25.93
N GLU A 130 3.15 2.58 -24.96
CA GLU A 130 4.36 1.72 -24.86
C GLU A 130 4.01 0.23 -24.83
N LYS A 131 2.86 -0.13 -24.24
CA LYS A 131 2.35 -1.51 -24.20
C LYS A 131 1.72 -1.95 -25.52
N SER A 132 0.97 -1.07 -26.19
CA SER A 132 0.45 -1.35 -27.54
C SER A 132 1.62 -1.60 -28.50
N ALA A 133 2.61 -0.72 -28.49
CA ALA A 133 3.81 -0.82 -29.32
C ALA A 133 4.65 -2.07 -29.05
N THR A 134 4.62 -2.63 -27.82
CA THR A 134 5.26 -3.93 -27.52
C THR A 134 4.40 -5.14 -27.88
N THR A 135 3.07 -5.04 -27.91
CA THR A 135 2.23 -6.11 -28.51
C THR A 135 2.34 -6.16 -30.03
N ASP A 136 2.45 -5.02 -30.70
CA ASP A 136 2.50 -4.94 -32.17
C ASP A 136 3.84 -5.45 -32.75
N PHE A 137 4.88 -5.62 -31.93
CA PHE A 137 6.22 -6.09 -32.35
C PHE A 137 6.45 -7.60 -32.16
N VAL A 138 5.49 -8.34 -31.59
CA VAL A 138 5.63 -9.79 -31.30
C VAL A 138 4.89 -10.66 -32.34
N THR A 139 4.01 -10.06 -33.16
CA THR A 139 3.15 -10.78 -34.12
C THR A 139 3.81 -11.11 -35.47
N ASP A 140 5.04 -10.67 -35.74
CA ASP A 140 5.70 -10.80 -37.06
C ASP A 140 7.00 -11.65 -37.02
N SER A 141 7.05 -12.68 -36.18
CA SER A 141 8.20 -13.60 -36.11
C SER A 141 7.86 -15.07 -35.79
N SER A 142 6.58 -15.44 -35.82
CA SER A 142 6.10 -16.80 -35.47
C SER A 142 5.20 -17.44 -36.53
N GLN A 143 5.52 -17.25 -37.82
CA GLN A 143 4.86 -17.97 -38.94
C GLN A 143 5.77 -18.97 -39.67
N GLN A 144 6.99 -19.24 -39.17
CA GLN A 144 7.94 -20.14 -39.85
C GLN A 144 8.41 -21.34 -39.00
N GLU A 145 7.52 -21.93 -38.20
CA GLU A 145 7.76 -23.29 -37.66
C GLU A 145 6.46 -24.06 -37.35
N LEU A 146 5.57 -24.17 -38.35
CA LEU A 146 4.44 -25.11 -38.33
C LEU A 146 4.74 -26.36 -39.16
N GLY A 147 5.36 -27.35 -38.51
CA GLY A 147 5.59 -28.67 -39.08
C GLY A 147 6.07 -29.66 -38.02
N ILE A 148 5.65 -30.92 -38.17
CA ILE A 148 5.97 -32.09 -37.32
C ILE A 148 5.03 -32.29 -36.10
N LYS A 149 4.28 -33.40 -36.18
CA LYS A 149 3.57 -34.16 -35.12
C LYS A 149 2.23 -33.66 -34.57
N GLU A 150 1.18 -34.06 -35.28
CA GLU A 150 0.05 -34.77 -34.65
C GLU A 150 0.50 -36.13 -34.04
N ALA A 151 -0.43 -36.78 -33.32
CA ALA A 151 -0.47 -38.18 -32.83
C ALA A 151 -0.29 -38.40 -31.31
N GLU A 152 -0.89 -39.50 -30.83
CA GLU A 152 -0.97 -40.01 -29.44
C GLU A 152 -1.89 -39.16 -28.52
N ALA A 153 -3.19 -39.45 -28.40
CA ALA A 153 -3.88 -40.59 -27.74
C ALA A 153 -3.80 -40.51 -26.19
N SER A 154 -4.86 -40.23 -25.41
CA SER A 154 -6.26 -40.73 -25.30
C SER A 154 -6.44 -41.85 -24.25
N SER A 155 -7.61 -41.86 -23.58
CA SER A 155 -7.93 -42.58 -22.31
C SER A 155 -7.28 -41.96 -21.05
N GLU A 156 -7.81 -42.08 -19.83
CA GLU A 156 -8.91 -42.91 -19.28
C GLU A 156 -10.07 -42.09 -18.65
N LYS A 157 -11.02 -42.75 -17.95
CA LYS A 157 -12.26 -42.18 -17.37
C LYS A 157 -12.78 -42.99 -16.16
N ALA A 158 -13.51 -42.34 -15.24
CA ALA A 158 -14.22 -42.91 -14.07
C ALA A 158 -13.28 -43.46 -12.96
N GLU A 159 -13.66 -43.72 -11.69
CA GLU A 159 -14.86 -43.45 -10.84
C GLU A 159 -14.33 -43.25 -9.36
N VAL A 160 -15.03 -43.12 -8.21
CA VAL A 160 -16.39 -43.41 -7.67
C VAL A 160 -16.83 -42.25 -6.73
N ASP A 161 -18.11 -42.21 -6.33
CA ASP A 161 -18.75 -41.24 -5.42
C ASP A 161 -18.79 -41.69 -3.92
N ARG A 162 -19.37 -40.86 -3.00
CA ARG A 162 -19.68 -41.03 -1.55
C ARG A 162 -18.57 -40.58 -0.57
N PHE A 163 -18.85 -40.02 0.63
CA PHE A 163 -20.01 -40.18 1.54
C PHE A 163 -20.46 -38.87 2.24
N THR A 164 -21.56 -38.92 3.00
CA THR A 164 -22.31 -37.76 3.56
C THR A 164 -22.10 -37.47 5.07
N ASN A 165 -22.34 -36.19 5.44
CA ASN A 165 -22.80 -35.63 6.72
C ASN A 165 -22.48 -36.31 8.07
N LEU A 166 -21.94 -35.52 9.00
CA LEU A 166 -22.32 -35.55 10.42
C LEU A 166 -22.41 -34.11 10.99
N THR A 167 -23.26 -33.91 12.00
CA THR A 167 -23.59 -32.63 12.64
C THR A 167 -23.63 -32.73 14.17
N GLU A 168 -23.50 -31.59 14.86
CA GLU A 168 -23.56 -31.41 16.34
C GLU A 168 -22.33 -31.99 17.09
N ILE A 169 -21.83 -31.38 18.18
CA ILE A 169 -22.49 -31.17 19.48
C ILE A 169 -22.06 -29.84 20.18
N ALA A 170 -22.81 -29.48 21.22
CA ALA A 170 -22.93 -28.17 21.85
C ALA A 170 -21.83 -27.72 22.86
N LEU A 171 -21.87 -26.40 23.11
CA LEU A 171 -21.55 -25.62 24.33
C LEU A 171 -21.06 -26.35 25.61
N ILE A 172 -20.18 -25.66 26.35
CA ILE A 172 -20.43 -25.29 27.77
C ILE A 172 -19.56 -24.09 28.21
N ASN A 173 -20.03 -23.31 29.20
CA ASN A 173 -19.34 -22.15 29.77
C ASN A 173 -18.52 -22.52 31.01
N SER A 174 -17.47 -21.76 31.36
CA SER A 174 -17.53 -20.91 32.58
C SER A 174 -16.28 -20.05 32.89
N ARG A 175 -16.62 -18.84 33.35
CA ARG A 175 -15.88 -17.85 34.16
C ARG A 175 -14.62 -18.31 34.91
N SER A 176 -13.62 -17.44 34.91
CA SER A 176 -12.87 -17.08 36.12
C SER A 176 -12.74 -15.56 36.23
N THR A 177 -12.63 -15.02 37.45
CA THR A 177 -12.64 -13.58 37.74
C THR A 177 -11.54 -13.21 38.74
N ALA A 178 -10.72 -12.21 38.43
CA ALA A 178 -9.80 -11.61 39.37
C ALA A 178 -9.86 -10.07 39.26
N LYS A 179 -10.08 -9.39 40.39
CA LYS A 179 -9.91 -7.93 40.54
C LYS A 179 -8.63 -7.67 41.30
N ILE A 180 -7.85 -6.67 40.89
CA ILE A 180 -6.89 -5.96 41.76
C ILE A 180 -6.96 -4.46 41.37
N GLU A 181 -7.07 -3.58 42.37
CA GLU A 181 -6.95 -2.12 42.23
C GLU A 181 -5.70 -1.63 43.05
N PRO A 182 -5.45 -0.33 43.31
CA PRO A 182 -4.35 0.36 42.64
C PRO A 182 -3.27 0.89 43.60
N VAL A 183 -2.17 1.42 43.04
CA VAL A 183 -1.14 2.16 43.80
C VAL A 183 -0.76 3.45 43.07
N ASN A 184 -0.68 4.57 43.80
CA ASN A 184 -0.32 5.90 43.30
C ASN A 184 1.08 6.32 43.79
N SER A 185 1.97 6.71 42.87
CA SER A 185 3.16 7.58 43.07
C SER A 185 3.96 7.64 41.76
N THR A 186 4.55 8.75 41.30
CA THR A 186 4.56 10.16 41.73
C THR A 186 4.97 11.01 40.51
N GLU A 187 4.78 12.33 40.58
CA GLU A 187 5.16 13.24 39.48
C GLU A 187 6.69 13.28 39.25
N ASN A 188 7.10 13.44 37.98
CA ASN A 188 8.15 14.41 37.67
C ASN A 188 7.99 14.96 36.23
N ARG A 189 8.44 16.19 36.00
CA ARG A 189 8.10 17.03 34.83
C ARG A 189 9.34 17.29 33.98
N SER A 190 9.30 16.88 32.71
CA SER A 190 10.28 17.30 31.70
C SER A 190 9.57 17.64 30.39
N THR A 191 10.03 18.70 29.71
CA THR A 191 9.36 19.29 28.54
C THR A 191 9.87 18.69 27.24
N ALA A 192 9.11 17.75 26.66
CA ALA A 192 9.30 17.29 25.29
C ALA A 192 8.50 18.15 24.30
N PRO A 193 8.92 18.27 23.02
CA PRO A 193 8.10 18.89 21.98
C PRO A 193 6.78 18.12 21.82
N ALA A 194 5.70 18.85 21.54
CA ALA A 194 4.36 18.28 21.52
C ALA A 194 4.22 17.19 20.43
N LYS A 195 3.96 15.95 20.86
CA LYS A 195 3.43 14.91 19.98
C LYS A 195 2.09 15.42 19.42
N PRO A 196 1.83 15.38 18.10
CA PRO A 196 0.46 15.54 17.61
C PRO A 196 -0.40 14.45 18.26
N ALA A 197 -1.58 14.83 18.75
CA ALA A 197 -2.41 13.92 19.53
C ALA A 197 -2.89 12.74 18.65
N PRO A 198 -2.88 11.49 19.17
CA PRO A 198 -3.41 10.36 18.42
C PRO A 198 -4.92 10.56 18.22
N ILE A 199 -5.39 10.44 16.98
CA ILE A 199 -6.83 10.47 16.66
C ILE A 199 -7.41 9.08 16.95
N LEU A 200 -7.38 8.72 18.25
CA LEU A 200 -7.97 7.50 18.78
C LEU A 200 -9.50 7.57 18.67
N ARG A 201 -10.04 6.99 17.58
CA ARG A 201 -11.46 6.70 17.32
C ARG A 201 -12.43 7.71 17.96
N SER A 202 -12.51 8.92 17.39
CA SER A 202 -13.73 9.72 17.52
C SER A 202 -14.94 8.91 17.04
N LYS A 203 -16.10 9.11 17.68
CA LYS A 203 -17.34 8.34 17.41
C LYS A 203 -17.64 8.24 15.91
N PRO A 204 -18.18 7.10 15.42
CA PRO A 204 -18.42 6.90 13.99
C PRO A 204 -19.22 8.05 13.37
N ILE A 205 -18.70 8.60 12.29
CA ILE A 205 -19.20 9.80 11.62
C ILE A 205 -20.68 9.59 11.24
N PRO A 206 -21.62 10.45 11.67
CA PRO A 206 -23.02 10.37 11.28
C PRO A 206 -23.18 10.42 9.76
N TYR A 207 -24.09 9.60 9.23
CA TYR A 207 -24.35 9.53 7.79
C TYR A 207 -24.71 10.90 7.22
N SER A 208 -23.87 11.39 6.32
CA SER A 208 -24.05 12.64 5.59
C SER A 208 -23.52 12.44 4.17
N GLN A 209 -24.00 13.25 3.22
CA GLN A 209 -23.54 13.21 1.82
C GLN A 209 -22.14 13.83 1.71
N SER A 210 -21.14 13.02 2.07
CA SER A 210 -19.72 13.32 1.88
C SER A 210 -19.41 13.40 0.39
N VAL A 211 -19.03 14.60 -0.07
CA VAL A 211 -18.68 14.91 -1.47
C VAL A 211 -17.30 14.34 -1.85
N PHE A 212 -16.53 13.82 -0.88
CA PHE A 212 -15.12 13.47 -1.08
C PHE A 212 -14.82 11.97 -1.05
N LEU A 213 -15.45 11.22 -0.13
CA LEU A 213 -15.32 9.76 -0.01
C LEU A 213 -16.67 9.17 0.40
N PRO A 214 -17.09 8.00 -0.14
CA PRO A 214 -18.30 7.33 0.31
C PRO A 214 -18.29 7.04 1.83
N ILE A 215 -19.42 7.28 2.47
CA ILE A 215 -19.72 6.86 3.84
C ILE A 215 -20.98 5.99 3.75
N ALA A 216 -20.88 4.74 4.18
CA ALA A 216 -21.98 3.78 4.09
C ALA A 216 -22.22 3.05 5.43
N PRO A 217 -23.44 2.50 5.67
CA PRO A 217 -23.72 1.72 6.88
C PRO A 217 -22.86 0.45 6.98
N ILE A 218 -22.58 -0.20 5.85
CA ILE A 218 -21.59 -1.27 5.70
C ILE A 218 -20.51 -0.80 4.76
N GLU A 219 -19.24 -0.98 5.13
CA GLU A 219 -18.07 -0.69 4.32
C GLU A 219 -17.15 -1.92 4.26
N LEU A 220 -16.55 -2.17 3.10
CA LEU A 220 -15.62 -3.28 2.88
C LEU A 220 -14.22 -2.71 2.68
N TYR A 221 -13.21 -3.33 3.29
CA TYR A 221 -11.80 -3.01 3.09
C TYR A 221 -11.10 -4.26 2.58
N PHE A 222 -10.44 -4.15 1.44
CA PHE A 222 -9.95 -5.27 0.62
C PHE A 222 -8.44 -5.14 0.39
N ASP A 223 -7.73 -6.26 0.57
CA ASP A 223 -6.29 -6.41 0.37
C ASP A 223 -5.95 -7.82 -0.12
N ILE A 224 -4.80 -8.00 -0.79
CA ILE A 224 -4.42 -9.25 -1.47
C ILE A 224 -2.96 -9.60 -1.18
N GLU A 225 -2.70 -10.84 -0.75
CA GLU A 225 -1.37 -11.44 -0.79
C GLU A 225 -1.26 -12.39 -1.99
N ALA A 226 -0.09 -12.42 -2.61
CA ALA A 226 0.19 -13.21 -3.79
C ALA A 226 1.64 -13.73 -3.80
N GLU A 227 1.86 -14.81 -4.54
CA GLU A 227 3.15 -15.36 -4.88
C GLU A 227 3.42 -15.09 -6.38
N PRO A 228 4.21 -14.06 -6.72
CA PRO A 228 4.44 -13.65 -8.12
C PRO A 228 5.10 -14.74 -8.97
N ASP A 229 6.03 -15.53 -8.42
CA ASP A 229 6.78 -16.52 -9.20
C ASP A 229 5.94 -17.77 -9.51
N LEU A 230 4.85 -18.00 -8.77
CA LEU A 230 3.81 -18.98 -9.08
C LEU A 230 2.61 -18.38 -9.82
N ASN A 231 2.58 -17.06 -10.04
CA ASN A 231 1.43 -16.29 -10.57
C ASN A 231 0.12 -16.63 -9.83
N LEU A 232 0.16 -16.58 -8.49
CA LEU A 232 -0.91 -17.08 -7.60
C LEU A 232 -1.31 -16.03 -6.56
N ASP A 233 -2.57 -15.58 -6.54
CA ASP A 233 -3.15 -14.71 -5.52
C ASP A 233 -3.75 -15.53 -4.37
N TYR A 234 -2.90 -16.14 -3.55
CA TYR A 234 -3.31 -17.16 -2.58
C TYR A 234 -4.23 -16.64 -1.44
N LEU A 235 -4.35 -15.33 -1.22
CA LEU A 235 -5.22 -14.77 -0.17
C LEU A 235 -5.95 -13.50 -0.61
N HIS A 236 -7.28 -13.51 -0.46
CA HIS A 236 -8.10 -12.29 -0.47
C HIS A 236 -8.60 -11.98 0.95
N GLY A 237 -8.11 -10.87 1.51
CA GLY A 237 -8.54 -10.36 2.81
C GLY A 237 -9.67 -9.36 2.67
N VAL A 238 -10.76 -9.54 3.44
CA VAL A 238 -11.86 -8.56 3.50
C VAL A 238 -12.25 -8.26 4.95
N LEU A 239 -12.03 -7.03 5.38
CA LEU A 239 -12.61 -6.51 6.63
C LEU A 239 -13.98 -5.87 6.33
N VAL A 240 -15.05 -6.51 6.81
CA VAL A 240 -16.41 -5.97 6.81
C VAL A 240 -16.58 -5.08 8.05
N VAL A 241 -16.92 -3.80 7.84
CA VAL A 241 -17.19 -2.83 8.91
C VAL A 241 -18.67 -2.43 8.87
N ASP A 242 -19.44 -2.88 9.86
CA ASP A 242 -20.82 -2.43 10.10
C ASP A 242 -20.79 -1.23 11.05
N ARG A 243 -20.93 -0.02 10.47
CA ARG A 243 -20.95 1.25 11.20
C ARG A 243 -22.25 1.47 11.98
N TYR A 244 -23.32 0.76 11.67
CA TYR A 244 -24.61 0.88 12.37
C TYR A 244 -24.61 0.08 13.68
N LYS A 245 -24.07 -1.15 13.66
CA LYS A 245 -23.91 -2.00 14.85
C LYS A 245 -22.59 -1.75 15.59
N ASN A 246 -21.66 -1.00 14.99
CA ASN A 246 -20.29 -0.81 15.46
C ASN A 246 -19.58 -2.17 15.66
N THR A 247 -19.62 -3.01 14.62
CA THR A 247 -18.99 -4.34 14.60
C THR A 247 -18.10 -4.51 13.37
N GLU A 248 -16.95 -5.14 13.57
CA GLU A 248 -15.95 -5.43 12.54
C GLU A 248 -15.79 -6.95 12.42
N LYS A 249 -15.73 -7.49 11.19
CA LYS A 249 -15.43 -8.90 10.95
C LYS A 249 -14.52 -9.06 9.75
N PHE A 250 -13.37 -9.70 9.96
CA PHE A 250 -12.46 -10.10 8.89
C PHE A 250 -12.87 -11.44 8.27
N TYR A 251 -12.59 -11.58 6.98
CA TYR A 251 -12.78 -12.77 6.17
C TYR A 251 -11.49 -13.01 5.37
N ALA A 252 -10.88 -14.17 5.54
CA ALA A 252 -9.76 -14.63 4.72
C ALA A 252 -10.29 -15.67 3.71
N PHE A 253 -10.23 -15.34 2.42
CA PHE A 253 -10.43 -16.33 1.36
C PHE A 253 -9.05 -16.80 0.93
N LEU A 254 -8.59 -17.82 1.64
CA LEU A 254 -7.29 -18.44 1.49
C LEU A 254 -7.40 -19.62 0.51
N ALA A 255 -6.40 -19.77 -0.34
CA ALA A 255 -6.14 -20.93 -1.18
C ALA A 255 -4.83 -21.58 -0.71
N GLU A 256 -4.87 -22.85 -0.33
CA GLU A 256 -3.70 -23.59 0.16
C GLU A 256 -2.97 -24.34 -0.97
N SER A 257 -3.44 -24.17 -2.20
CA SER A 257 -2.80 -24.63 -3.42
C SER A 257 -3.26 -23.78 -4.62
N ALA A 258 -2.53 -23.82 -5.73
CA ALA A 258 -2.94 -23.14 -6.97
C ALA A 258 -4.27 -23.68 -7.53
N ALA A 259 -4.69 -24.89 -7.15
CA ALA A 259 -6.00 -25.46 -7.51
C ALA A 259 -7.16 -24.81 -6.73
N GLU A 260 -6.89 -24.14 -5.60
CA GLU A 260 -7.90 -23.54 -4.73
C GLU A 260 -8.15 -22.04 -5.00
N GLU A 261 -7.27 -21.34 -5.74
CA GLU A 261 -7.42 -19.91 -6.06
C GLU A 261 -8.81 -19.61 -6.65
N GLY A 262 -9.29 -20.44 -7.58
CA GLY A 262 -10.63 -20.30 -8.16
C GLY A 262 -11.77 -20.47 -7.15
N ALA A 263 -11.58 -21.30 -6.12
CA ALA A 263 -12.56 -21.49 -5.04
C ALA A 263 -12.50 -20.36 -4.00
N ALA A 264 -11.31 -19.79 -3.73
CA ALA A 264 -11.15 -18.58 -2.93
C ALA A 264 -11.78 -17.36 -3.62
N TRP A 265 -11.53 -17.19 -4.92
CA TRP A 265 -12.13 -16.17 -5.78
C TRP A 265 -13.66 -16.24 -5.79
N GLN A 266 -14.25 -17.43 -5.92
CA GLN A 266 -15.70 -17.63 -5.85
C GLN A 266 -16.29 -17.19 -4.49
N LYS A 267 -15.73 -17.68 -3.37
CA LYS A 267 -16.18 -17.29 -2.01
C LYS A 267 -16.03 -15.79 -1.74
N PHE A 268 -14.97 -15.18 -2.27
CA PHE A 268 -14.77 -13.74 -2.22
C PHE A 268 -15.87 -12.98 -2.99
N LEU A 269 -16.22 -13.42 -4.20
CA LEU A 269 -17.35 -12.85 -4.95
C LEU A 269 -18.69 -13.05 -4.24
N GLU A 270 -18.93 -14.19 -3.58
CA GLU A 270 -20.13 -14.41 -2.75
C GLU A 270 -20.24 -13.36 -1.63
N LEU A 271 -19.15 -13.06 -0.91
CA LEU A 271 -19.13 -11.99 0.09
C LEU A 271 -19.39 -10.61 -0.55
N MET A 272 -18.81 -10.33 -1.72
CA MET A 272 -19.08 -9.09 -2.44
C MET A 272 -20.57 -8.94 -2.79
N TRP A 273 -21.26 -10.03 -3.15
CA TRP A 273 -22.68 -10.04 -3.46
C TRP A 273 -23.61 -10.09 -2.25
N ALA A 274 -23.14 -10.56 -1.09
CA ALA A 274 -23.85 -10.41 0.19
C ALA A 274 -23.98 -8.93 0.63
N TYR A 275 -23.10 -8.05 0.15
CA TYR A 275 -23.12 -6.61 0.42
C TYR A 275 -23.13 -5.80 -0.90
N PRO A 276 -24.18 -5.91 -1.73
CA PRO A 276 -24.15 -5.53 -3.14
C PRO A 276 -24.03 -4.01 -3.40
N ILE A 277 -24.25 -3.17 -2.38
CA ILE A 277 -24.15 -1.70 -2.44
C ILE A 277 -23.00 -1.13 -1.60
N ALA A 278 -22.24 -1.96 -0.86
CA ALA A 278 -21.19 -1.46 0.01
C ALA A 278 -19.95 -1.01 -0.81
N PRO A 279 -19.36 0.16 -0.52
CA PRO A 279 -18.09 0.55 -1.13
C PRO A 279 -16.97 -0.41 -0.70
N ILE A 280 -16.04 -0.68 -1.63
CA ILE A 280 -14.87 -1.54 -1.45
C ILE A 280 -13.64 -0.62 -1.46
N PHE A 281 -13.12 -0.32 -0.29
CA PHE A 281 -11.91 0.48 -0.14
C PHE A 281 -10.67 -0.41 -0.23
N HIS A 282 -9.67 0.05 -0.98
CA HIS A 282 -8.42 -0.67 -1.22
C HIS A 282 -7.29 0.37 -1.35
N PHE A 283 -6.02 -0.05 -1.46
CA PHE A 283 -4.86 0.82 -1.35
C PHE A 283 -3.92 0.71 -2.56
N CYS A 284 -4.21 1.53 -3.59
CA CYS A 284 -3.53 1.61 -4.90
C CYS A 284 -4.14 0.67 -5.97
N ASP A 285 -3.54 0.66 -7.16
CA ASP A 285 -4.10 0.07 -8.39
C ASP A 285 -3.57 -1.37 -8.64
N TYR A 286 -3.15 -2.10 -7.59
CA TYR A 286 -2.74 -3.50 -7.73
C TYR A 286 -3.96 -4.42 -7.60
N GLU A 287 -4.75 -4.25 -6.54
CA GLU A 287 -5.97 -4.99 -6.23
C GLU A 287 -6.99 -4.88 -7.38
N VAL A 288 -7.09 -3.71 -8.02
CA VAL A 288 -7.92 -3.46 -9.21
C VAL A 288 -7.43 -4.21 -10.45
N LYS A 289 -6.12 -4.40 -10.62
CA LYS A 289 -5.54 -5.19 -11.71
C LYS A 289 -5.72 -6.69 -11.45
N THR A 290 -5.43 -7.14 -10.24
CA THR A 290 -5.60 -8.53 -9.82
C THR A 290 -7.06 -8.96 -9.92
N PHE A 291 -8.01 -8.17 -9.42
CA PHE A 291 -9.45 -8.43 -9.59
C PHE A 291 -9.86 -8.57 -11.07
N LYS A 292 -9.30 -7.74 -11.97
CA LYS A 292 -9.53 -7.85 -13.43
C LYS A 292 -8.87 -9.10 -14.03
N ARG A 293 -7.68 -9.50 -13.55
CA ARG A 293 -6.99 -10.73 -13.99
C ARG A 293 -7.78 -11.96 -13.58
N LEU A 294 -8.14 -12.10 -12.30
CA LEU A 294 -8.89 -13.23 -11.75
C LEU A 294 -10.27 -13.36 -12.42
N ALA A 295 -10.97 -12.25 -12.63
CA ALA A 295 -12.24 -12.23 -13.36
C ALA A 295 -12.13 -12.72 -14.83
N LYS A 296 -10.95 -12.61 -15.46
CA LYS A 296 -10.67 -13.20 -16.77
C LYS A 296 -10.21 -14.65 -16.67
N LEU A 297 -9.33 -14.96 -15.71
CA LEU A 297 -8.74 -16.29 -15.49
C LEU A 297 -9.80 -17.33 -15.14
N TYR A 298 -10.73 -16.98 -14.26
CA TYR A 298 -11.87 -17.81 -13.86
C TYR A 298 -13.16 -17.49 -14.62
N GLU A 299 -13.01 -17.13 -15.90
CA GLU A 299 -14.08 -16.92 -16.90
C GLU A 299 -15.33 -16.20 -16.37
N THR A 300 -15.15 -15.27 -15.44
CA THR A 300 -16.24 -14.86 -14.55
C THR A 300 -17.27 -14.06 -15.33
N PRO A 301 -18.56 -14.45 -15.33
CA PRO A 301 -19.60 -13.75 -16.08
C PRO A 301 -19.62 -12.26 -15.80
N THR A 302 -19.67 -11.44 -16.86
CA THR A 302 -19.42 -9.99 -16.72
C THR A 302 -20.43 -9.26 -15.82
N TYR A 303 -21.62 -9.82 -15.62
CA TYR A 303 -22.63 -9.31 -14.69
C TYR A 303 -22.28 -9.57 -13.21
N LEU A 304 -21.41 -10.53 -12.89
CA LEU A 304 -20.96 -10.80 -11.52
C LEU A 304 -19.81 -9.90 -11.08
N TRP A 305 -18.88 -9.54 -11.97
CA TRP A 305 -17.69 -8.77 -11.57
C TRP A 305 -17.72 -7.29 -11.95
N LYS A 306 -18.33 -6.88 -13.07
CA LYS A 306 -18.36 -5.45 -13.46
C LYS A 306 -19.14 -4.56 -12.48
N PRO A 307 -20.27 -4.99 -11.87
CA PRO A 307 -20.93 -4.21 -10.82
C PRO A 307 -20.12 -4.15 -9.53
N VAL A 308 -19.37 -5.21 -9.21
CA VAL A 308 -18.48 -5.25 -8.03
C VAL A 308 -17.32 -4.27 -8.21
N LEU A 309 -16.63 -4.29 -9.36
CA LEU A 309 -15.54 -3.36 -9.67
C LEU A 309 -15.96 -1.88 -9.61
N LYS A 310 -17.21 -1.55 -9.97
CA LYS A 310 -17.74 -0.17 -9.85
C LYS A 310 -17.82 0.36 -8.42
N ARG A 311 -17.63 -0.50 -7.40
CA ARG A 311 -17.63 -0.13 -5.98
C ARG A 311 -16.22 0.06 -5.40
N PHE A 312 -15.17 -0.18 -6.18
CA PHE A 312 -13.78 -0.01 -5.75
C PHE A 312 -13.41 1.47 -5.59
N VAL A 313 -12.72 1.79 -4.49
CA VAL A 313 -12.29 3.15 -4.14
C VAL A 313 -10.84 3.14 -3.66
N ASP A 314 -9.93 3.60 -4.53
CA ASP A 314 -8.49 3.69 -4.28
C ASP A 314 -8.17 4.80 -3.24
N ILE A 315 -7.97 4.39 -1.98
CA ILE A 315 -7.63 5.31 -0.88
C ILE A 315 -6.28 6.01 -1.12
N HIS A 316 -5.32 5.33 -1.73
CA HIS A 316 -4.00 5.91 -2.03
C HIS A 316 -4.11 7.07 -3.02
N LYS A 317 -4.94 6.95 -4.07
CA LYS A 317 -5.26 8.08 -4.97
C LYS A 317 -5.89 9.25 -4.20
N TYR A 318 -6.86 9.01 -3.33
CA TYR A 318 -7.49 10.09 -2.57
C TYR A 318 -6.52 10.76 -1.58
N VAL A 319 -5.67 10.01 -0.86
CA VAL A 319 -4.63 10.60 0.01
C VAL A 319 -3.67 11.45 -0.82
N THR A 320 -3.07 10.89 -1.88
CA THR A 320 -2.02 11.58 -2.67
C THR A 320 -2.52 12.77 -3.50
N GLN A 321 -3.82 12.85 -3.80
CA GLN A 321 -4.47 14.00 -4.42
C GLN A 321 -4.93 15.07 -3.42
N LYS A 322 -5.39 14.70 -2.21
CA LYS A 322 -6.02 15.64 -1.28
C LYS A 322 -5.13 16.10 -0.12
N ALA A 323 -4.14 15.31 0.29
CA ALA A 323 -3.28 15.60 1.43
C ALA A 323 -1.78 15.58 1.07
N VAL A 324 -1.02 16.43 1.75
CA VAL A 324 0.43 16.28 1.93
C VAL A 324 0.63 15.67 3.31
N MET A 325 1.25 14.50 3.38
CA MET A 325 1.44 13.75 4.62
C MET A 325 2.90 13.87 5.09
N PRO A 326 3.18 14.01 6.40
CA PRO A 326 4.52 14.13 6.97
C PRO A 326 5.24 12.77 7.05
N VAL A 327 5.42 12.10 5.91
CA VAL A 327 5.96 10.74 5.79
C VAL A 327 6.95 10.63 4.62
N GLU A 328 7.94 9.73 4.75
CA GLU A 328 8.99 9.54 3.73
C GLU A 328 8.48 8.90 2.42
N SER A 329 7.36 8.18 2.48
CA SER A 329 6.66 7.62 1.32
C SER A 329 5.16 7.44 1.61
N TYR A 330 4.34 7.48 0.55
CA TYR A 330 2.88 7.37 0.65
C TYR A 330 2.38 5.91 0.59
N ALA A 331 3.22 4.95 0.96
CA ALA A 331 2.80 3.56 1.16
C ALA A 331 1.90 3.44 2.42
N LEU A 332 1.11 2.37 2.49
CA LEU A 332 0.14 2.14 3.58
C LEU A 332 0.81 2.16 4.96
N LYS A 333 1.90 1.40 5.14
CA LYS A 333 2.57 1.20 6.44
C LYS A 333 3.13 2.49 7.06
N PRO A 334 3.87 3.36 6.33
CA PRO A 334 4.25 4.68 6.83
C PRO A 334 3.08 5.61 7.16
N ILE A 335 2.02 5.66 6.32
CA ILE A 335 0.87 6.54 6.58
C ILE A 335 0.12 6.09 7.83
N ALA A 336 -0.22 4.80 7.95
CA ALA A 336 -1.01 4.32 9.08
C ALA A 336 -0.22 4.34 10.40
N ARG A 337 1.11 4.11 10.37
CA ARG A 337 1.99 4.33 11.54
C ARG A 337 2.00 5.79 11.98
N TRP A 338 2.04 6.74 11.05
CA TRP A 338 1.90 8.17 11.40
C TRP A 338 0.54 8.48 12.05
N LEU A 339 -0.52 7.75 11.66
CA LEU A 339 -1.85 7.82 12.29
C LEU A 339 -1.96 7.07 13.63
N GLY A 340 -0.90 6.40 14.08
CA GLY A 340 -0.87 5.63 15.33
C GLY A 340 -1.45 4.21 15.23
N PHE A 341 -1.57 3.65 14.01
CA PHE A 341 -1.85 2.23 13.82
C PHE A 341 -0.54 1.43 13.77
N GLU A 342 -0.43 0.42 14.62
CA GLU A 342 0.67 -0.54 14.59
C GLU A 342 0.16 -1.93 14.20
N TRP A 343 0.97 -2.61 13.39
CA TRP A 343 0.78 -4.01 13.03
C TRP A 343 1.10 -4.91 14.23
N ARG A 344 0.42 -6.06 14.31
CA ARG A 344 0.72 -7.12 15.29
C ARG A 344 2.13 -7.68 15.12
N ASP A 345 2.66 -7.65 13.90
CA ASP A 345 4.08 -7.84 13.61
C ASP A 345 4.69 -6.56 13.01
N ALA A 346 5.67 -5.99 13.72
CA ALA A 346 6.33 -4.75 13.33
C ALA A 346 7.25 -4.90 12.10
N ASN A 347 7.78 -6.11 11.86
CA ASN A 347 8.76 -6.46 10.83
C ASN A 347 8.10 -6.96 9.54
N ALA A 348 6.94 -7.61 9.66
CA ALA A 348 6.13 -8.11 8.54
C ALA A 348 5.87 -7.03 7.47
N ASN A 349 5.92 -7.43 6.21
CA ASN A 349 5.68 -6.61 5.02
C ASN A 349 5.43 -7.55 3.81
N GLY A 350 4.79 -7.09 2.74
CA GLY A 350 4.43 -7.95 1.59
C GLY A 350 5.60 -8.74 0.97
N ALA A 351 6.83 -8.21 0.93
CA ALA A 351 7.98 -8.98 0.44
C ALA A 351 8.42 -10.09 1.41
N GLN A 352 8.16 -9.93 2.71
CA GLN A 352 8.32 -11.00 3.70
C GLN A 352 7.17 -12.01 3.62
N CYS A 353 5.96 -11.62 3.19
CA CYS A 353 4.83 -12.53 3.00
C CYS A 353 5.06 -13.51 1.84
N VAL A 354 5.69 -13.06 0.75
CA VAL A 354 6.24 -13.91 -0.33
C VAL A 354 7.19 -14.96 0.27
N CYS A 355 8.27 -14.53 0.95
CA CYS A 355 9.23 -15.45 1.55
C CYS A 355 8.62 -16.41 2.60
N TRP A 356 7.60 -15.97 3.34
CA TRP A 356 6.85 -16.81 4.28
C TRP A 356 5.94 -17.83 3.59
N TYR A 357 5.28 -17.47 2.49
CA TYR A 357 4.48 -18.41 1.71
C TYR A 357 5.38 -19.49 1.09
N ASP A 358 6.51 -19.05 0.54
CA ASP A 358 7.57 -19.90 -0.01
C ASP A 358 8.28 -20.77 1.06
N GLU A 359 8.32 -20.36 2.32
CA GLU A 359 8.76 -21.18 3.47
C GLU A 359 7.67 -22.16 3.92
N TRP A 360 6.42 -21.74 3.94
CA TRP A 360 5.26 -22.58 4.27
C TRP A 360 5.07 -23.73 3.27
N LEU A 361 5.20 -23.47 1.96
CA LEU A 361 5.14 -24.50 0.92
C LEU A 361 6.21 -25.60 1.09
N LYS A 362 7.35 -25.29 1.73
CA LYS A 362 8.46 -26.22 1.97
C LYS A 362 8.36 -26.97 3.31
N THR A 363 7.65 -26.41 4.28
CA THR A 363 7.61 -26.90 5.68
C THR A 363 6.26 -27.46 6.10
N GLY A 364 5.16 -26.96 5.52
CA GLY A 364 3.79 -27.18 5.99
C GLY A 364 3.44 -26.46 7.29
N ASP A 365 4.31 -25.62 7.86
CA ASP A 365 4.09 -25.01 9.17
C ASP A 365 2.95 -23.97 9.14
N ARG A 366 1.80 -24.36 9.70
CA ARG A 366 0.59 -23.54 9.72
C ARG A 366 0.77 -22.19 10.42
N SER A 367 1.70 -22.07 11.37
CA SER A 367 1.94 -20.82 12.10
C SER A 367 2.45 -19.68 11.20
N ILE A 368 3.14 -20.03 10.11
CA ILE A 368 3.62 -19.11 9.08
C ILE A 368 2.46 -18.59 8.24
N LEU A 369 1.59 -19.49 7.76
CA LEU A 369 0.40 -19.10 6.99
C LEU A 369 -0.57 -18.26 7.83
N GLU A 370 -0.72 -18.58 9.11
CA GLU A 370 -1.45 -17.71 10.05
C GLU A 370 -0.78 -16.35 10.27
N ALA A 371 0.54 -16.23 10.15
CA ALA A 371 1.23 -14.94 10.22
C ALA A 371 0.90 -14.05 9.03
N ILE A 372 0.86 -14.63 7.82
CA ILE A 372 0.43 -13.93 6.60
C ILE A 372 -1.03 -13.48 6.72
N VAL A 373 -1.94 -14.36 7.17
CA VAL A 373 -3.36 -14.01 7.39
C VAL A 373 -3.53 -12.91 8.45
N ARG A 374 -2.70 -12.87 9.50
CA ARG A 374 -2.68 -11.75 10.47
C ARG A 374 -2.16 -10.45 9.84
N TYR A 375 -1.14 -10.52 8.99
CA TYR A 375 -0.58 -9.34 8.33
C TYR A 375 -1.58 -8.72 7.33
N ASN A 376 -2.22 -9.53 6.49
CA ASN A 376 -3.24 -9.09 5.53
C ASN A 376 -4.52 -8.55 6.22
N GLU A 377 -4.91 -9.10 7.38
CA GLU A 377 -5.92 -8.46 8.23
C GLU A 377 -5.45 -7.09 8.75
N ASP A 378 -4.18 -6.93 9.12
CA ASP A 378 -3.63 -5.64 9.55
C ASP A 378 -3.56 -4.61 8.41
N ASP A 379 -3.25 -5.00 7.16
CA ASP A 379 -3.29 -4.09 6.01
C ASP A 379 -4.75 -3.68 5.66
N CYS A 380 -5.72 -4.58 5.79
CA CYS A 380 -7.15 -4.24 5.73
C CYS A 380 -7.56 -3.24 6.83
N ARG A 381 -7.09 -3.43 8.07
CA ARG A 381 -7.37 -2.56 9.23
C ARG A 381 -6.66 -1.21 9.12
N ALA A 382 -5.43 -1.17 8.63
CA ALA A 382 -4.70 0.04 8.32
C ALA A 382 -5.42 0.87 7.26
N THR A 383 -5.92 0.23 6.19
CA THR A 383 -6.69 0.90 5.12
C THR A 383 -7.98 1.51 5.66
N TYR A 384 -8.66 0.84 6.61
CA TYR A 384 -9.79 1.44 7.35
C TYR A 384 -9.38 2.68 8.16
N VAL A 385 -8.28 2.62 8.92
CA VAL A 385 -7.77 3.78 9.68
C VAL A 385 -7.44 4.96 8.77
N VAL A 386 -6.75 4.73 7.64
CA VAL A 386 -6.41 5.78 6.67
C VAL A 386 -7.67 6.39 6.04
N LYS A 387 -8.67 5.57 5.68
CA LYS A 387 -9.95 6.03 5.12
C LYS A 387 -10.72 6.90 6.12
N ASP A 388 -10.85 6.45 7.36
CA ASP A 388 -11.61 7.18 8.38
C ASP A 388 -10.89 8.49 8.76
N TRP A 389 -9.57 8.45 8.94
CA TRP A 389 -8.76 9.66 9.10
C TRP A 389 -8.97 10.64 7.95
N LEU A 390 -8.85 10.21 6.69
CA LEU A 390 -8.96 11.10 5.53
C LEU A 390 -10.37 11.71 5.43
N THR A 391 -11.40 10.94 5.78
CA THR A 391 -12.78 11.42 5.84
C THR A 391 -12.91 12.54 6.88
N ASN A 392 -12.41 12.33 8.11
CA ASN A 392 -12.41 13.35 9.16
C ASN A 392 -11.55 14.58 8.81
N PHE A 393 -10.36 14.37 8.23
CA PHE A 393 -9.41 15.42 7.82
C PHE A 393 -10.02 16.41 6.82
N LEU A 394 -10.84 15.92 5.89
CA LEU A 394 -11.55 16.71 4.88
C LEU A 394 -12.84 17.34 5.40
N LEU A 395 -13.53 16.70 6.35
CA LEU A 395 -14.73 17.27 7.00
C LEU A 395 -14.37 18.42 7.95
N ALA A 396 -13.26 18.32 8.69
CA ALA A 396 -12.79 19.34 9.63
C ALA A 396 -12.13 20.58 8.95
N ARG A 397 -12.27 20.71 7.62
CA ARG A 397 -11.75 21.81 6.80
C ARG A 397 -12.82 22.34 5.82
N LYS A 398 -14.09 22.18 6.19
CA LYS A 398 -15.23 22.94 5.69
C LYS A 398 -15.52 24.10 6.65
#